data_AF-A0AA41S722-F1
#
_entry.id   AF-A0AA41S722-F1
#
_cell.length_a   1.000
_cell.length_b   1.000
_cell.length_c   1.000
_cell.angle_alpha   90.00
_cell.angle_beta   90.00
_cell.angle_gamma   90.00
#
_symmetry.space_group_name_H-M   'P 1'
#
loop_
_entity.id
_entity.type
_entity.pdbx_description
1 polymer ?
#
loop_
_entity_poly.entity_id
_entity_poly.type
_entity_poly.pdbx_seq_one_letter_code
_entity_poly.pdbx_strand_id
1 'polypeptide(L)'
;MAAMIAAREAGALLSYDVNVRLPLWPSVKACREGIMSIWTTADIIKVSHEEVEFLTQGDAADEKNVLSLWFDGLKLLLVTDGEKGCRYFTKNFKGAVEGFSVNTVDTTGAGDAFVGSFLRAAAKDSTILHDQQRLREALKQANACGAYSTTIKGAIPALPDSIAVQNLIFRDCLQKYRSSLLIKDSFIKATAARPDSSVAPKLTSIFDRQHESAFAKAYF
;
A
#
# COMPACT_ATOMS: atom_id res chain seq x y z
N MET A 1 -10.07 20.26 18.55
CA MET A 1 -8.74 20.69 18.05
C MET A 1 -7.65 20.76 19.11
N ALA A 2 -7.93 21.03 20.41
CA ALA A 2 -6.89 21.17 21.45
C ALA A 2 -5.85 20.02 21.49
N ALA A 3 -6.30 18.76 21.39
CA ALA A 3 -5.39 17.61 21.35
C ALA A 3 -4.46 17.60 20.12
N MET A 4 -4.97 17.98 18.95
CA MET A 4 -4.16 18.05 17.71
C MET A 4 -3.13 19.18 17.78
N ILE A 5 -3.50 20.32 18.38
CA ILE A 5 -2.58 21.45 18.61
C ILE A 5 -1.45 21.01 19.54
N ALA A 6 -1.78 20.43 20.70
CA ALA A 6 -0.79 19.94 21.66
C ALA A 6 0.15 18.89 21.04
N ALA A 7 -0.38 17.95 20.25
CA ALA A 7 0.44 16.96 19.55
C ALA A 7 1.39 17.60 18.54
N ARG A 8 0.91 18.58 17.76
CA ARG A 8 1.75 19.33 16.79
C ARG A 8 2.84 20.15 17.49
N GLU A 9 2.51 20.83 18.59
CA GLU A 9 3.47 21.59 19.40
C GLU A 9 4.55 20.69 20.03
N ALA A 10 4.19 19.45 20.36
CA ALA A 10 5.14 18.42 20.81
C ALA A 10 5.97 17.80 19.67
N GLY A 11 5.78 18.24 18.42
CA GLY A 11 6.50 17.73 17.25
C GLY A 11 5.98 16.39 16.72
N ALA A 12 4.81 15.94 17.16
CA ALA A 12 4.21 14.71 16.66
C ALA A 12 3.66 14.88 15.24
N LEU A 13 3.68 13.79 14.47
CA LEU A 13 2.99 13.72 13.18
C LEU A 13 1.49 13.53 13.39
N LEU A 14 0.68 14.32 12.70
CA LEU A 14 -0.77 14.17 12.70
C LEU A 14 -1.19 13.27 11.54
N SER A 15 -1.72 12.09 11.86
CA SER A 15 -2.32 11.18 10.89
C SER A 15 -3.83 11.29 10.91
N TYR A 16 -4.45 11.27 9.73
CA TYR A 16 -5.89 11.30 9.54
C TYR A 16 -6.35 10.18 8.59
N ASP A 17 -7.13 9.25 9.12
CA ASP A 17 -7.90 8.27 8.34
C ASP A 17 -9.33 8.76 8.23
N VAL A 18 -9.80 9.01 7.00
CA VAL A 18 -11.11 9.61 6.74
C VAL A 18 -12.25 8.72 7.24
N ASN A 19 -12.11 7.42 7.07
CA ASN A 19 -12.98 6.37 7.59
C ASN A 19 -14.48 6.70 7.50
N VAL A 20 -14.99 6.96 6.29
CA VAL A 20 -16.37 7.43 6.07
C VAL A 20 -17.39 6.47 6.68
N ARG A 21 -18.33 7.03 7.46
CA ARG A 21 -19.48 6.33 8.04
C ARG A 21 -20.74 7.17 7.84
N LEU A 22 -21.29 7.14 6.62
CA LEU A 22 -22.45 7.97 6.22
C LEU A 22 -23.63 7.96 7.20
N PRO A 23 -24.01 6.83 7.84
CA PRO A 23 -25.12 6.83 8.82
C PRO A 23 -24.91 7.75 10.03
N LEU A 24 -23.67 8.17 10.31
CA LEU A 24 -23.36 9.06 11.43
C LEU A 24 -23.50 10.55 11.06
N TRP A 25 -23.84 10.87 9.81
CA TRP A 25 -23.88 12.24 9.31
C TRP A 25 -25.30 12.66 8.91
N PRO A 26 -25.69 13.92 9.13
CA PRO A 26 -27.00 14.42 8.72
C PRO A 26 -27.22 14.40 7.20
N SER A 27 -26.15 14.45 6.42
CA SER A 27 -26.18 14.33 4.96
C SER A 27 -24.79 14.00 4.40
N VAL A 28 -24.74 13.53 3.15
CA VAL A 28 -23.50 13.34 2.39
C VAL A 28 -22.67 14.64 2.32
N LYS A 29 -23.34 15.78 2.13
CA LYS A 29 -22.69 17.09 2.09
C LYS A 29 -22.03 17.43 3.43
N ALA A 30 -22.76 17.26 4.53
CA ALA A 30 -22.23 17.51 5.88
C ALA A 30 -21.03 16.61 6.20
N CYS A 31 -21.06 15.34 5.77
CA CYS A 31 -19.93 14.43 5.90
C CYS A 31 -18.68 14.96 5.18
N ARG A 32 -18.81 15.34 3.90
CA ARG A 32 -17.70 15.91 3.13
C ARG A 32 -17.17 17.19 3.75
N GLU A 33 -18.05 18.12 4.13
CA GLU A 33 -17.65 19.39 4.76
C GLU A 33 -16.93 19.15 6.09
N GLY A 34 -17.44 18.23 6.92
CA GLY A 34 -16.82 17.83 8.17
C GLY A 34 -15.43 17.25 7.96
N ILE A 35 -15.28 16.32 7.01
CA ILE A 35 -13.98 15.74 6.64
C ILE A 35 -13.00 16.83 6.18
N MET A 36 -13.44 17.72 5.30
CA MET A 36 -12.59 18.75 4.72
C MET A 36 -12.22 19.85 5.71
N SER A 37 -13.02 20.07 6.76
CA SER A 37 -12.81 21.13 7.76
C SER A 37 -11.48 21.05 8.51
N ILE A 38 -10.90 19.85 8.63
CA ILE A 38 -9.61 19.60 9.28
C ILE A 38 -8.54 19.06 8.30
N TRP A 39 -8.85 19.00 7.01
CA TRP A 39 -8.00 18.34 5.99
C TRP A 39 -6.56 18.86 6.00
N THR A 40 -6.43 20.19 5.99
CA THR A 40 -5.13 20.88 5.92
C THR A 40 -4.31 20.82 7.21
N THR A 41 -4.84 20.17 8.25
CA THR A 41 -4.17 20.04 9.55
C THR A 41 -3.41 18.71 9.69
N ALA A 42 -3.55 17.77 8.76
CA ALA A 42 -2.87 16.48 8.82
C ALA A 42 -1.50 16.53 8.13
N ASP A 43 -0.53 15.79 8.67
CA ASP A 43 0.75 15.52 8.00
C ASP A 43 0.65 14.29 7.10
N ILE A 44 -0.20 13.33 7.47
CA ILE A 44 -0.43 12.08 6.74
C ILE A 44 -1.92 11.85 6.62
N ILE A 45 -2.40 11.66 5.39
CA ILE A 45 -3.80 11.33 5.14
C ILE A 45 -3.87 9.95 4.48
N LYS A 46 -4.80 9.12 4.97
CA LYS A 46 -5.21 7.89 4.29
C LYS A 46 -6.67 8.02 3.86
N VAL A 47 -6.92 7.59 2.63
CA VAL A 47 -8.23 7.39 2.03
C VAL A 47 -8.28 6.03 1.36
N SER A 48 -9.46 5.43 1.20
CA SER A 48 -9.67 4.32 0.27
C SER A 48 -9.96 4.84 -1.14
N HIS A 49 -9.96 3.92 -2.11
CA HIS A 49 -10.42 4.19 -3.47
C HIS A 49 -11.80 4.84 -3.48
N GLU A 50 -12.75 4.26 -2.77
CA GLU A 50 -14.14 4.73 -2.65
C GLU A 50 -14.22 6.08 -1.94
N GLU A 51 -13.33 6.33 -0.97
CA GLU A 51 -13.26 7.63 -0.28
C GLU A 51 -12.71 8.73 -1.19
N VAL A 52 -11.80 8.42 -2.13
CA VAL A 52 -11.41 9.37 -3.19
C VAL A 52 -12.60 9.73 -4.06
N GLU A 53 -13.35 8.74 -4.55
CA GLU A 53 -14.55 9.00 -5.37
C GLU A 53 -15.59 9.82 -4.58
N PHE A 54 -15.79 9.46 -3.32
CA PHE A 54 -16.70 10.17 -2.42
C PHE A 54 -16.31 11.63 -2.20
N LEU A 55 -15.01 11.94 -2.03
CA LEU A 55 -14.50 13.29 -1.74
C LEU A 55 -14.27 14.14 -3.00
N THR A 56 -13.99 13.52 -4.14
CA THR A 56 -13.67 14.25 -5.38
C THR A 56 -14.84 14.31 -6.34
N GLN A 57 -15.82 13.41 -6.19
CA GLN A 57 -16.87 13.15 -7.18
C GLN A 57 -16.32 12.77 -8.57
N GLY A 58 -15.09 12.27 -8.62
CA GLY A 58 -14.42 11.81 -9.83
C GLY A 58 -13.89 10.39 -9.68
N ASP A 59 -13.48 9.79 -10.79
CA ASP A 59 -12.86 8.46 -10.84
C ASP A 59 -11.55 8.45 -10.05
N ALA A 60 -11.45 7.58 -9.04
CA ALA A 60 -10.26 7.44 -8.21
C ALA A 60 -9.08 6.81 -8.94
N ALA A 61 -9.28 6.20 -10.12
CA ALA A 61 -8.21 5.76 -11.01
C ALA A 61 -7.54 6.94 -11.74
N ASP A 62 -8.24 8.06 -11.94
CA ASP A 62 -7.63 9.28 -12.46
C ASP A 62 -6.80 9.95 -11.36
N GLU A 63 -5.49 9.97 -11.57
CA GLU A 63 -4.53 10.57 -10.65
C GLU A 63 -4.83 12.06 -10.39
N LYS A 64 -5.43 12.79 -11.34
CA LYS A 64 -5.81 14.20 -11.13
C LYS A 64 -6.82 14.36 -10.00
N ASN A 65 -7.78 13.44 -9.89
CA ASN A 65 -8.77 13.47 -8.82
C ASN A 65 -8.09 13.19 -7.48
N VAL A 66 -7.20 12.19 -7.42
CA VAL A 66 -6.42 11.91 -6.21
C VAL A 66 -5.57 13.12 -5.79
N LEU A 67 -4.85 13.73 -6.74
CA LEU A 67 -3.99 14.88 -6.47
C LEU A 67 -4.75 16.16 -6.13
N SER A 68 -6.05 16.26 -6.46
CA SER A 68 -6.89 17.37 -6.00
C SER A 68 -7.06 17.41 -4.47
N LEU A 69 -6.79 16.28 -3.79
CA LEU A 69 -6.79 16.17 -2.34
C LEU A 69 -5.45 16.58 -1.70
N TRP A 70 -4.42 16.83 -2.50
CA TRP A 70 -3.12 17.29 -2.02
C TRP A 70 -3.16 18.77 -1.62
N PHE A 71 -2.37 19.16 -0.62
CA PHE A 71 -2.16 20.56 -0.24
C PHE A 71 -0.74 20.78 0.29
N ASP A 72 -0.30 22.03 0.27
CA ASP A 72 1.01 22.41 0.79
C ASP A 72 1.05 22.22 2.32
N GLY A 73 1.95 21.34 2.75
CA GLY A 73 2.08 20.94 4.16
C GLY A 73 1.78 19.45 4.38
N LEU A 74 1.02 18.81 3.48
CA LEU A 74 0.83 17.37 3.51
C LEU A 74 2.17 16.67 3.20
N LYS A 75 2.56 15.70 4.02
CA LYS A 75 3.81 14.94 3.84
C LYS A 75 3.56 13.66 3.05
N LEU A 76 2.40 13.03 3.26
CA LEU A 76 2.04 11.77 2.63
C LEU A 76 0.52 11.65 2.45
N LEU A 77 0.09 11.37 1.22
CA LEU A 77 -1.26 10.92 0.91
C LEU A 77 -1.21 9.44 0.53
N LEU A 78 -1.99 8.61 1.22
CA LEU A 78 -2.15 7.19 0.96
C LEU A 78 -3.54 6.91 0.41
N VAL A 79 -3.60 6.13 -0.66
CA VAL A 79 -4.85 5.58 -1.20
C VAL A 79 -4.79 4.06 -1.13
N THR A 80 -5.68 3.43 -0.36
CA THR A 80 -5.79 1.97 -0.30
C THR A 80 -6.76 1.46 -1.37
N ASP A 81 -6.31 0.51 -2.18
CA ASP A 81 -7.06 -0.07 -3.31
C ASP A 81 -7.43 -1.55 -3.06
N GLY A 82 -7.70 -1.89 -1.79
CA GLY A 82 -8.08 -3.26 -1.37
C GLY A 82 -7.00 -4.29 -1.70
N GLU A 83 -7.39 -5.38 -2.37
CA GLU A 83 -6.48 -6.46 -2.78
C GLU A 83 -5.36 -6.01 -3.74
N LYS A 84 -5.54 -4.86 -4.41
CA LYS A 84 -4.52 -4.28 -5.31
C LYS A 84 -3.38 -3.60 -4.54
N GLY A 85 -3.55 -3.39 -3.23
CA GLY A 85 -2.56 -2.78 -2.35
C GLY A 85 -2.83 -1.30 -2.12
N CYS A 86 -1.81 -0.46 -2.33
CA CYS A 86 -1.94 0.97 -2.08
C CYS A 86 -1.12 1.83 -3.03
N ARG A 87 -1.60 3.05 -3.26
CA ARG A 87 -0.86 4.16 -3.89
C ARG A 87 -0.41 5.16 -2.84
N TYR A 88 0.74 5.77 -3.06
CA TYR A 88 1.31 6.79 -2.19
C TYR A 88 1.78 7.99 -2.99
N PHE A 89 1.60 9.17 -2.39
CA PHE A 89 1.99 10.45 -2.97
C PHE A 89 2.69 11.27 -1.89
N THR A 90 3.86 11.79 -2.22
CA THR A 90 4.61 12.77 -1.41
C THR A 90 4.95 13.95 -2.29
N LYS A 91 5.58 14.98 -1.71
CA LYS A 91 6.08 16.13 -2.48
C LYS A 91 7.11 15.74 -3.55
N ASN A 92 7.94 14.73 -3.30
CA ASN A 92 9.12 14.43 -4.13
C ASN A 92 8.95 13.17 -4.98
N PHE A 93 8.12 12.22 -4.54
CA PHE A 93 7.93 10.95 -5.21
C PHE A 93 6.53 10.39 -4.96
N LYS A 94 6.09 9.53 -5.88
CA LYS A 94 4.82 8.80 -5.82
C LYS A 94 4.99 7.40 -6.38
N GLY A 95 4.04 6.52 -6.12
CA GLY A 95 4.02 5.19 -6.70
C GLY A 95 2.95 4.29 -6.11
N ALA A 96 3.06 3.00 -6.39
CA ALA A 96 2.19 1.96 -5.84
C ALA A 96 3.00 0.82 -5.22
N VAL A 97 2.41 0.17 -4.21
CA VAL A 97 2.88 -1.07 -3.61
C VAL A 97 1.76 -2.09 -3.74
N GLU A 98 2.06 -3.23 -4.38
CA GLU A 98 1.11 -4.30 -4.61
C GLU A 98 0.53 -4.85 -3.30
N GLY A 99 -0.72 -5.30 -3.36
CA GLY A 99 -1.38 -6.00 -2.27
C GLY A 99 -1.00 -7.48 -2.23
N PHE A 100 -1.72 -8.22 -1.39
CA PHE A 100 -1.54 -9.66 -1.18
C PHE A 100 -2.83 -10.38 -1.52
N SER A 101 -2.74 -11.43 -2.34
CA SER A 101 -3.86 -12.32 -2.59
C SER A 101 -4.00 -13.30 -1.42
N VAL A 102 -5.14 -13.23 -0.74
CA VAL A 102 -5.46 -14.06 0.43
C VAL A 102 -6.91 -14.55 0.33
N ASN A 103 -7.24 -15.60 1.07
CA ASN A 103 -8.62 -16.06 1.20
C ASN A 103 -9.38 -15.14 2.16
N THR A 104 -10.04 -14.12 1.62
CA THR A 104 -10.83 -13.15 2.38
C THR A 104 -12.08 -13.79 3.00
N VAL A 105 -12.25 -13.60 4.30
CA VAL A 105 -13.38 -14.04 5.12
C VAL A 105 -14.22 -12.85 5.59
N ASP A 106 -13.58 -11.78 6.06
CA ASP A 106 -14.24 -10.59 6.61
C ASP A 106 -13.33 -9.37 6.40
N THR A 107 -13.77 -8.34 5.70
CA THR A 107 -12.95 -7.14 5.43
C THR A 107 -12.94 -6.13 6.57
N THR A 108 -13.69 -6.39 7.64
CA THR A 108 -13.81 -5.48 8.78
C THR A 108 -12.46 -5.28 9.47
N GLY A 109 -12.00 -4.02 9.54
CA GLY A 109 -10.74 -3.67 10.21
C GLY A 109 -9.48 -3.74 9.35
N ALA A 110 -9.60 -4.09 8.06
CA ALA A 110 -8.44 -4.14 7.16
C ALA A 110 -7.72 -2.78 7.03
N GLY A 111 -8.50 -1.69 6.92
CA GLY A 111 -7.97 -0.33 6.90
C GLY A 111 -7.24 0.03 8.20
N ASP A 112 -7.82 -0.33 9.36
CA ASP A 112 -7.24 -0.07 10.68
C ASP A 112 -5.93 -0.86 10.87
N ALA A 113 -5.87 -2.11 10.43
CA ALA A 113 -4.65 -2.93 10.46
C ALA A 113 -3.55 -2.36 9.55
N PHE A 114 -3.92 -1.86 8.37
CA PHE A 114 -3.00 -1.15 7.47
C PHE A 114 -2.45 0.11 8.14
N VAL A 115 -3.32 0.99 8.66
CA VAL A 115 -2.95 2.26 9.30
C VAL A 115 -2.09 2.00 10.53
N GLY A 116 -2.49 1.07 11.41
CA GLY A 116 -1.73 0.74 12.62
C GLY A 116 -0.32 0.24 12.32
N SER A 117 -0.18 -0.62 11.30
CA SER A 117 1.14 -1.10 10.83
C SER A 117 2.02 0.04 10.29
N PHE A 118 1.44 0.89 9.44
CA PHE A 118 2.16 2.04 8.87
C PHE A 118 2.58 3.05 9.96
N LEU A 119 1.67 3.42 10.86
CA LEU A 119 1.95 4.37 11.94
C LEU A 119 3.00 3.83 12.91
N ARG A 120 3.01 2.52 13.18
CA ARG A 120 4.09 1.90 13.96
C ARG A 120 5.46 2.10 13.30
N ALA A 121 5.55 1.95 11.98
CA ALA A 121 6.80 2.18 11.25
C ALA A 121 7.20 3.67 11.28
N ALA A 122 6.26 4.58 10.99
CA ALA A 122 6.52 6.02 10.98
C ALA A 122 6.87 6.59 12.37
N ALA A 123 6.26 6.06 13.43
CA ALA A 123 6.57 6.45 14.81
C ALA A 123 7.96 5.97 15.25
N LYS A 124 8.43 4.82 14.73
CA LYS A 124 9.79 4.33 14.97
C LYS A 124 10.83 5.16 14.24
N ASP A 125 10.53 5.55 13.00
CA ASP A 125 11.42 6.40 12.20
C ASP A 125 10.60 7.20 11.17
N SER A 126 10.47 8.51 11.38
CA SER A 126 9.74 9.39 10.48
C SER A 126 10.50 9.69 9.18
N THR A 127 11.80 9.39 9.11
CA THR A 127 12.61 9.63 7.90
C THR A 127 12.19 8.75 6.73
N ILE A 128 11.41 7.68 6.98
CA ILE A 128 10.80 6.87 5.91
C ILE A 128 9.94 7.71 4.95
N LEU A 129 9.40 8.86 5.40
CA LEU A 129 8.63 9.76 4.54
C LEU A 129 9.48 10.47 3.46
N HIS A 130 10.80 10.43 3.61
CA HIS A 130 11.76 11.07 2.70
C HIS A 130 12.63 10.07 1.93
N ASP A 131 12.46 8.76 2.19
CA ASP A 131 13.16 7.68 1.51
C ASP A 131 12.13 6.76 0.84
N GLN A 132 12.08 6.79 -0.49
CA GLN A 132 11.09 6.04 -1.25
C GLN A 132 11.20 4.52 -1.02
N GLN A 133 12.40 3.98 -0.88
CA GLN A 133 12.60 2.54 -0.70
C GLN A 133 12.07 2.11 0.68
N ARG A 134 12.44 2.85 1.72
CA ARG A 134 11.98 2.56 3.09
C ARG A 134 10.48 2.79 3.27
N LEU A 135 9.90 3.79 2.59
CA LEU A 135 8.45 3.97 2.55
C LEU A 135 7.76 2.75 1.92
N ARG A 136 8.26 2.26 0.78
CA ARG A 136 7.69 1.11 0.09
C ARG A 136 7.74 -0.15 0.96
N GLU A 137 8.81 -0.35 1.73
CA GLU A 137 8.93 -1.45 2.68
C GLU A 137 7.91 -1.36 3.81
N ALA A 138 7.72 -0.18 4.39
CA ALA A 138 6.69 0.07 5.41
C ALA A 138 5.27 -0.17 4.86
N LEU A 139 5.00 0.29 3.64
CA LEU A 139 3.71 0.09 2.97
C LEU A 139 3.47 -1.38 2.58
N LYS A 140 4.52 -2.13 2.23
CA LYS A 140 4.41 -3.58 1.99
C LYS A 140 3.99 -4.31 3.27
N GLN A 141 4.55 -3.94 4.41
CA GLN A 141 4.12 -4.47 5.71
C GLN A 141 2.68 -4.04 6.05
N ALA A 142 2.30 -2.80 5.75
CA ALA A 142 0.93 -2.33 5.96
C ALA A 142 -0.10 -3.08 5.10
N ASN A 143 0.18 -3.28 3.80
CA ASN A 143 -0.64 -4.11 2.91
C ASN A 143 -0.76 -5.55 3.43
N ALA A 144 0.35 -6.13 3.91
CA ALA A 144 0.32 -7.48 4.48
C ALA A 144 -0.52 -7.57 5.75
N CYS A 145 -0.46 -6.57 6.64
CA CYS A 145 -1.32 -6.51 7.81
C CYS A 145 -2.81 -6.41 7.44
N GLY A 146 -3.15 -5.49 6.53
CA GLY A 146 -4.53 -5.31 6.05
C GLY A 146 -5.08 -6.53 5.34
N ALA A 147 -4.26 -7.21 4.52
CA ALA A 147 -4.65 -8.45 3.87
C ALA A 147 -4.82 -9.59 4.88
N TYR A 148 -3.87 -9.78 5.80
CA TYR A 148 -3.97 -10.86 6.79
C TYR A 148 -5.21 -10.71 7.66
N SER A 149 -5.54 -9.48 8.08
CA SER A 149 -6.71 -9.23 8.91
C SER A 149 -8.03 -9.58 8.21
N THR A 150 -8.04 -9.75 6.88
CA THR A 150 -9.27 -10.21 6.21
C THR A 150 -9.51 -11.71 6.31
N THR A 151 -8.52 -12.49 6.73
CA THR A 151 -8.56 -13.97 6.74
C THR A 151 -9.26 -14.54 7.97
N ILE A 152 -9.55 -13.71 8.96
CA ILE A 152 -10.18 -14.07 10.24
C ILE A 152 -11.37 -13.14 10.45
N LYS A 153 -12.46 -13.66 11.02
CA LYS A 153 -13.66 -12.85 11.30
C LYS A 153 -13.42 -11.86 12.45
N GLY A 154 -13.84 -10.62 12.25
CA GLY A 154 -13.79 -9.53 13.22
C GLY A 154 -12.46 -8.76 13.26
N ALA A 155 -12.53 -7.45 13.47
CA ALA A 155 -11.37 -6.54 13.36
C ALA A 155 -10.22 -6.86 14.34
N ILE A 156 -10.51 -6.93 15.64
CA ILE A 156 -9.47 -7.11 16.68
C ILE A 156 -8.90 -8.54 16.68
N PRO A 157 -9.73 -9.61 16.64
CA PRO A 157 -9.21 -10.98 16.61
C PRO A 157 -8.33 -11.28 15.38
N ALA A 158 -8.52 -10.52 14.30
CA ALA A 158 -7.79 -10.69 13.06
C ALA A 158 -6.47 -9.91 12.97
N LEU A 159 -6.11 -9.12 13.99
CA LEU A 159 -4.84 -8.40 13.99
C LEU A 159 -3.66 -9.40 13.99
N PRO A 160 -2.76 -9.34 12.99
CA PRO A 160 -1.65 -10.27 12.91
C PRO A 160 -0.54 -9.94 13.91
N ASP A 161 0.19 -10.98 14.33
CA ASP A 161 1.52 -10.81 14.90
C ASP A 161 2.58 -10.62 13.80
N SER A 162 3.82 -10.29 14.20
CA SER A 162 4.90 -10.07 13.25
C SER A 162 5.28 -11.32 12.44
N ILE A 163 5.07 -12.51 12.99
CA ILE A 163 5.44 -13.78 12.34
C ILE A 163 4.46 -14.08 11.21
N ALA A 164 3.15 -13.89 11.45
CA ALA A 164 2.09 -14.03 10.47
C ALA A 164 2.32 -13.11 9.25
N VAL A 165 2.65 -11.84 9.50
CA VAL A 165 2.96 -10.86 8.44
C VAL A 165 4.19 -11.27 7.64
N GLN A 166 5.29 -11.64 8.32
CA GLN A 166 6.52 -12.07 7.65
C GLN A 166 6.30 -13.32 6.82
N ASN A 167 5.54 -14.29 7.33
CA ASN A 167 5.18 -15.50 6.59
C ASN A 167 4.35 -15.20 5.35
N LEU A 168 3.39 -14.27 5.42
CA LEU A 168 2.60 -13.86 4.26
C LEU A 168 3.49 -13.19 3.20
N ILE A 169 4.36 -12.27 3.61
CA ILE A 169 5.31 -11.60 2.72
C ILE A 169 6.25 -12.62 2.06
N PHE A 170 6.79 -13.56 2.84
CA PHE A 170 7.66 -14.63 2.37
C PHE A 170 6.96 -15.51 1.33
N ARG A 171 5.72 -15.94 1.61
CA ARG A 171 4.93 -16.77 0.70
C ARG A 171 4.63 -16.06 -0.62
N ASP A 172 4.26 -14.78 -0.58
CA ASP A 172 4.05 -13.96 -1.80
C ASP A 172 5.32 -13.87 -2.64
N CYS A 173 6.46 -13.58 -2.01
CA CYS A 173 7.75 -13.54 -2.70
C CYS A 173 8.12 -14.89 -3.33
N LEU A 174 7.92 -16.00 -2.62
CA LEU A 174 8.13 -17.34 -3.18
C LEU A 174 7.20 -17.66 -4.35
N GLN A 175 5.92 -17.27 -4.25
CA GLN A 175 4.95 -17.49 -5.32
C GLN A 175 5.33 -16.70 -6.58
N LYS A 176 5.70 -15.42 -6.43
CA LYS A 176 6.18 -14.58 -7.53
C LYS A 176 7.44 -15.14 -8.17
N TYR A 177 8.39 -15.64 -7.36
CA TYR A 177 9.59 -16.30 -7.87
C TYR A 177 9.29 -17.59 -8.65
N ARG A 178 8.41 -18.46 -8.12
CA ARG A 178 7.97 -19.67 -8.83
C ARG A 178 7.30 -19.35 -10.16
N SER A 179 6.42 -18.36 -10.19
CA SER A 179 5.79 -17.91 -11.44
C SER A 179 6.81 -17.40 -12.45
N SER A 180 7.82 -16.64 -12.00
CA SER A 180 8.94 -16.21 -12.85
C SER A 180 9.75 -17.38 -13.42
N LEU A 181 10.05 -18.41 -12.62
CA LEU A 181 10.72 -19.63 -13.11
C LEU A 181 9.87 -20.38 -14.14
N LEU A 182 8.57 -20.51 -13.94
CA LEU A 182 7.67 -21.15 -14.91
C LEU A 182 7.59 -20.37 -16.24
N ILE A 183 7.64 -19.04 -16.18
CA ILE A 183 7.73 -18.19 -17.37
C ILE A 183 9.06 -18.43 -18.08
N LYS A 184 10.17 -18.54 -17.33
CA LYS A 184 11.48 -18.87 -17.87
C LYS A 184 11.47 -20.21 -18.62
N ASP A 185 10.93 -21.25 -18.00
CA ASP A 185 10.86 -22.59 -18.59
C ASP A 185 10.01 -22.60 -19.87
N SER A 186 8.87 -21.89 -19.84
CA SER A 186 8.01 -21.71 -21.02
C SER A 186 8.74 -20.96 -22.15
N PHE A 187 9.50 -19.91 -21.80
CA PHE A 187 10.29 -19.14 -22.75
C PHE A 187 11.45 -19.96 -23.36
N ILE A 188 12.14 -20.76 -22.55
CA ILE A 188 13.19 -21.69 -23.02
C ILE A 188 12.60 -22.71 -23.99
N LYS A 189 11.47 -23.33 -23.66
CA LYS A 189 10.79 -24.28 -24.56
C LYS A 189 10.39 -23.63 -25.89
N ALA A 190 9.85 -22.41 -25.84
CA ALA A 190 9.43 -21.66 -27.03
C ALA A 190 10.62 -21.24 -27.92
N THR A 191 11.78 -20.93 -27.34
CA THR A 191 12.99 -20.55 -28.10
C THR A 191 13.73 -21.77 -28.65
N ALA A 192 13.75 -22.89 -27.93
CA ALA A 192 14.29 -24.16 -28.42
C ALA A 192 13.50 -24.74 -29.61
N ALA A 193 12.22 -24.37 -29.75
CA ALA A 193 11.38 -24.76 -30.88
C ALA A 193 11.58 -23.91 -32.16
N ARG A 194 12.49 -22.91 -32.14
CA ARG A 194 12.79 -22.07 -33.32
C ARG A 194 13.99 -22.61 -34.11
N PRO A 195 14.02 -22.44 -35.44
CA PRO A 195 15.05 -23.02 -36.30
C PRO A 195 16.46 -22.45 -36.11
N ASP A 196 16.61 -21.28 -35.48
CA ASP A 196 17.91 -20.68 -35.14
C ASP A 196 18.16 -20.74 -33.62
N SER A 197 18.82 -21.82 -33.19
CA SER A 197 19.10 -22.14 -31.78
C SER A 197 20.25 -21.32 -31.17
N SER A 198 20.95 -20.50 -31.96
CA SER A 198 22.13 -19.73 -31.52
C SER A 198 21.81 -18.56 -30.58
N VAL A 199 20.54 -18.13 -30.54
CA VAL A 199 20.07 -16.96 -29.78
C VAL A 199 19.56 -17.34 -28.38
N ALA A 200 19.14 -18.59 -28.18
CA ALA A 200 18.53 -19.06 -26.93
C ALA A 200 19.44 -18.90 -25.69
N PRO A 201 20.74 -19.26 -25.72
CA PRO A 201 21.61 -19.16 -24.53
C PRO A 201 21.82 -17.71 -24.07
N LYS A 202 21.89 -16.76 -25.02
CA LYS A 202 22.06 -15.33 -24.71
C LYS A 202 20.84 -14.76 -24.02
N LEU A 203 19.64 -15.10 -24.48
CA LEU A 203 18.37 -14.64 -23.90
C LEU A 203 18.15 -15.23 -22.49
N THR A 204 18.47 -16.50 -22.28
CA THR A 204 18.39 -17.14 -20.96
C THR A 204 19.32 -16.44 -19.95
N SER A 205 20.55 -16.09 -20.35
CA SER A 205 21.51 -15.39 -19.47
C SER A 205 21.10 -13.96 -19.07
N ILE A 206 20.28 -13.30 -19.91
CA ILE A 206 19.75 -11.96 -19.65
C ILE A 206 18.57 -12.06 -18.68
N PHE A 207 17.69 -13.04 -18.90
CA PHE A 207 16.56 -13.33 -18.01
C PHE A 207 17.03 -13.66 -16.59
N ASP A 208 18.08 -14.48 -16.46
CA ASP A 208 18.63 -14.89 -15.16
C ASP A 208 19.20 -13.74 -14.35
N ARG A 209 19.99 -12.86 -14.99
CA ARG A 209 20.58 -11.69 -14.31
C ARG A 209 19.52 -10.70 -13.81
N GLN A 210 18.39 -10.57 -14.52
CA GLN A 210 17.30 -9.69 -14.09
C GLN A 210 16.52 -10.28 -12.90
N HIS A 211 16.29 -11.59 -12.89
CA HIS A 211 15.48 -12.24 -11.86
C HIS A 211 16.25 -12.62 -10.58
N GLU A 212 17.52 -13.02 -10.66
CA GLU A 212 18.36 -13.24 -9.47
C GLU A 212 18.59 -11.93 -8.69
N SER A 213 18.79 -10.82 -9.39
CA SER A 213 18.91 -9.48 -8.78
C SER A 213 17.61 -9.07 -8.07
N ALA A 214 16.45 -9.39 -8.65
CA ALA A 214 15.15 -9.12 -8.05
C ALA A 214 14.85 -10.00 -6.83
N PHE A 215 15.25 -11.28 -6.86
CA PHE A 215 15.12 -12.19 -5.72
C PHE A 215 16.08 -11.83 -4.60
N ALA A 216 17.36 -11.56 -4.90
CA ALA A 216 18.34 -11.17 -3.90
C ALA A 216 17.93 -9.88 -3.17
N LYS A 217 17.51 -8.84 -3.88
CA LYS A 217 17.01 -7.58 -3.27
C LYS A 217 15.73 -7.73 -2.44
N ALA A 218 14.98 -8.82 -2.64
CA ALA A 218 13.77 -9.09 -1.86
C ALA A 218 14.06 -9.84 -0.54
N TYR A 219 15.27 -10.40 -0.39
CA TYR A 219 15.63 -11.32 0.70
C TYR A 219 16.95 -11.01 1.42
N PHE A 220 17.84 -10.21 0.82
CA PHE A 220 19.13 -9.76 1.36
C PHE A 220 19.26 -8.24 1.24
#